data_AF-A0A0F8C0P2-F1
#
_entry.id   AF-A0A0F8C0P2-F1
#
_cell.length_a   1.000
_cell.length_b   1.000
_cell.length_c   1.000
_cell.angle_alpha   90.00
_cell.angle_beta   90.00
_cell.angle_gamma   90.00
#
_symmetry.space_group_name_H-M   'P 1'
#
loop_
_entity.id
_entity.type
_entity.pdbx_description
1 polymer ?
#
loop_
_entity_poly.entity_id
_entity_poly.type
_entity_poly.pdbx_seq_one_letter_code
_entity_poly.pdbx_strand_id
1 'polypeptide(L)'
;MGDIVDMANCNLFENLPSPIRKKLKDLYYILYETAPQSLVMSKGYFKIIELMQNPEVFDEKSSFVENTQRELLAKVLRNALLNVPYYRDCVPISANEVEPVNALEVLRKFPLLTKDEIIKHPEDFISDWINKHTLYCAASGGSTGDVIKVWRTLEELQIERAFIDHMWSYYGYSRKSKILRMGANSVVSPEMPPYQIIGRRLLVSPPHLNEKWLEKIVEKIKDFSPEFIHSYPSSAERLEASKG
;
A
#
# COMPACT_ATOMS: atom_id res chain seq x y z
N MET A 1 -3.29 4.11 0.37
CA MET A 1 -3.32 2.65 0.56
C MET A 1 -2.87 2.03 -0.75
N GLY A 2 -1.67 1.47 -0.76
CA GLY A 2 -1.02 0.99 -1.98
C GLY A 2 -1.79 -0.21 -2.53
N ASP A 3 -2.39 -0.06 -3.70
CA ASP A 3 -3.12 -1.14 -4.34
C ASP A 3 -2.19 -1.96 -5.23
N ILE A 4 -2.58 -3.18 -5.57
CA ILE A 4 -1.89 -4.01 -6.56
C ILE A 4 -1.84 -3.31 -7.95
N VAL A 5 -2.69 -2.32 -8.19
CA VAL A 5 -2.59 -1.41 -9.35
C VAL A 5 -1.29 -0.59 -9.28
N ASP A 6 -0.88 -0.18 -8.08
CA ASP A 6 0.39 0.49 -7.84
C ASP A 6 1.55 -0.50 -8.03
N MET A 7 1.40 -1.78 -7.63
CA MET A 7 2.38 -2.84 -7.88
C MET A 7 2.67 -3.12 -9.38
N ALA A 8 1.85 -2.60 -10.30
CA ALA A 8 2.10 -2.70 -11.74
C ALA A 8 2.79 -1.44 -12.33
N ASN A 9 2.91 -0.37 -11.54
CA ASN A 9 3.51 0.91 -11.95
C ASN A 9 4.98 1.01 -11.48
N CYS A 10 5.75 -0.02 -11.81
CA CYS A 10 7.20 0.07 -11.70
C CYS A 10 7.72 0.89 -12.88
N ASN A 11 8.68 1.79 -12.68
CA ASN A 11 9.25 2.65 -13.75
C ASN A 11 9.68 1.84 -14.99
N LEU A 12 10.09 0.58 -14.80
CA LEU A 12 10.44 -0.34 -15.89
C LEU A 12 9.25 -0.74 -16.77
N PHE A 13 8.05 -0.84 -16.19
CA PHE A 13 6.83 -1.29 -16.87
C PHE A 13 6.17 -0.16 -17.68
N GLU A 14 6.38 1.09 -17.26
CA GLU A 14 5.85 2.27 -17.95
C GLU A 14 6.49 2.52 -19.31
N ASN A 15 7.74 2.06 -19.51
CA ASN A 15 8.47 2.19 -20.76
C ASN A 15 8.02 1.20 -21.85
N LEU A 16 7.14 0.24 -21.53
CA LEU A 16 6.63 -0.73 -22.51
C LEU A 16 5.47 -0.15 -23.33
N PRO A 17 5.34 -0.52 -24.62
CA PRO A 17 4.18 -0.21 -25.44
C PRO A 17 2.87 -0.64 -24.76
N SER A 18 1.85 0.21 -24.84
CA SER A 18 0.56 0.02 -24.16
C SER A 18 -0.07 -1.38 -24.33
N PRO A 19 -0.09 -1.99 -25.54
CA PRO A 19 -0.64 -3.33 -25.71
C PRO A 19 0.10 -4.42 -24.94
N ILE A 20 1.44 -4.31 -24.85
CA ILE A 20 2.29 -5.26 -24.13
C ILE A 20 2.08 -5.11 -22.63
N ARG A 21 2.05 -3.86 -22.16
CA ARG A 21 1.76 -3.51 -20.77
C ARG A 21 0.43 -4.10 -20.31
N LYS A 22 -0.62 -3.96 -21.13
CA LYS A 22 -1.94 -4.52 -20.85
C LYS A 22 -1.89 -6.04 -20.72
N LYS A 23 -1.28 -6.75 -21.69
CA LYS A 23 -1.16 -8.22 -21.65
C LYS A 23 -0.41 -8.71 -20.43
N LEU A 24 0.70 -8.08 -20.08
CA LEU A 24 1.49 -8.45 -18.91
C LEU A 24 0.73 -8.20 -17.60
N LYS A 25 -0.02 -7.09 -17.54
CA LYS A 25 -0.88 -6.76 -16.40
C LYS A 25 -2.01 -7.79 -16.25
N ASP A 26 -2.66 -8.17 -17.35
CA ASP A 26 -3.71 -9.21 -17.35
C ASP A 26 -3.13 -10.57 -16.90
N LEU A 27 -1.97 -10.96 -17.42
CA LEU A 27 -1.28 -12.18 -17.01
C LEU A 27 -0.91 -12.16 -15.52
N TYR A 28 -0.40 -11.04 -15.03
CA TYR A 28 -0.10 -10.86 -13.61
C TYR A 28 -1.35 -11.07 -12.75
N TYR A 29 -2.51 -10.51 -13.11
CA TYR A 29 -3.74 -10.73 -12.34
C TYR A 29 -4.20 -12.18 -12.39
N ILE A 30 -4.10 -12.84 -13.54
CA ILE A 30 -4.40 -14.28 -13.66
C ILE A 30 -3.50 -15.08 -12.70
N LEU A 31 -2.19 -14.81 -12.68
CA LEU A 31 -1.26 -15.49 -11.77
C LEU A 31 -1.57 -15.15 -10.31
N TYR A 32 -1.84 -13.87 -10.01
CA TYR A 32 -2.24 -13.42 -8.68
C TYR A 32 -3.53 -14.09 -8.19
N GLU A 33 -4.42 -14.54 -9.07
CA GLU A 33 -5.69 -15.20 -8.72
C GLU A 33 -5.59 -16.73 -8.69
N THR A 34 -4.73 -17.33 -9.51
CA THR A 34 -4.67 -18.78 -9.72
C THR A 34 -3.46 -19.47 -9.09
N ALA A 35 -2.30 -18.80 -9.04
CA ALA A 35 -1.08 -19.42 -8.52
C ALA A 35 -1.13 -19.62 -7.00
N PRO A 36 -0.36 -20.56 -6.43
CA PRO A 36 -0.13 -20.62 -4.99
C PRO A 36 0.37 -19.28 -4.47
N GLN A 37 -0.15 -18.85 -3.31
CA GLN A 37 0.17 -17.53 -2.77
C GLN A 37 1.67 -17.36 -2.49
N SER A 38 2.35 -18.46 -2.16
CA SER A 38 3.80 -18.51 -1.93
C SER A 38 4.65 -18.16 -3.15
N LEU A 39 4.08 -18.24 -4.36
CA LEU A 39 4.76 -17.85 -5.60
C LEU A 39 4.57 -16.37 -5.95
N VAL A 40 3.56 -15.72 -5.37
CA VAL A 40 3.16 -14.35 -5.75
C VAL A 40 3.46 -13.34 -4.64
N MET A 41 3.40 -13.76 -3.38
CA MET A 41 3.60 -12.91 -2.22
C MET A 41 5.02 -13.07 -1.64
N SER A 42 5.56 -11.97 -1.13
CA SER A 42 6.85 -11.90 -0.47
C SER A 42 6.85 -12.66 0.86
N LYS A 43 8.05 -12.93 1.37
CA LYS A 43 8.23 -13.45 2.72
C LYS A 43 7.65 -12.50 3.77
N GLY A 44 7.78 -11.19 3.56
CA GLY A 44 7.16 -10.16 4.41
C GLY A 44 5.65 -10.32 4.55
N TYR A 45 4.93 -10.62 3.47
CA TYR A 45 3.48 -10.89 3.53
C TYR A 45 3.17 -12.03 4.52
N PHE A 46 3.83 -13.19 4.36
CA PHE A 46 3.56 -14.36 5.20
C PHE A 46 3.95 -14.15 6.64
N LYS A 47 5.05 -13.41 6.89
CA LYS A 47 5.45 -13.04 8.25
C LYS A 47 4.36 -12.25 8.96
N ILE A 48 3.68 -11.32 8.27
CA ILE A 48 2.57 -10.57 8.86
C ILE A 48 1.38 -11.50 9.13
N ILE A 49 1.01 -12.37 8.20
CA ILE A 49 -0.10 -13.31 8.42
C ILE A 49 0.16 -14.20 9.64
N GLU A 50 1.38 -14.75 9.76
CA GLU A 50 1.79 -15.56 10.91
C GLU A 50 1.74 -14.76 12.21
N LEU A 51 2.27 -13.53 12.23
CA LEU A 51 2.18 -12.65 13.40
C LEU A 51 0.72 -12.40 13.79
N MET A 52 -0.14 -12.04 12.85
CA MET A 52 -1.54 -11.71 13.13
C MET A 52 -2.39 -12.92 13.53
N GLN A 53 -1.93 -14.15 13.28
CA GLN A 53 -2.56 -15.37 13.76
C GLN A 53 -2.21 -15.69 15.22
N ASN A 54 -1.16 -15.07 15.78
CA ASN A 54 -0.82 -15.23 17.18
C ASN A 54 -1.80 -14.42 18.05
N PRO A 55 -2.61 -15.07 18.92
CA PRO A 55 -3.59 -14.37 19.75
C PRO A 55 -2.95 -13.38 20.72
N GLU A 56 -1.69 -13.58 21.11
CA GLU A 56 -0.96 -12.69 22.00
C GLU A 56 -0.70 -11.30 21.39
N VAL A 57 -0.79 -11.16 20.06
CA VAL A 57 -0.57 -9.87 19.38
C VAL A 57 -1.60 -8.81 19.80
N PHE A 58 -2.79 -9.23 20.19
CA PHE A 58 -3.86 -8.33 20.62
C PHE A 58 -3.93 -8.17 22.15
N ASP A 59 -3.01 -8.79 22.90
CA ASP A 59 -2.87 -8.61 24.33
C ASP A 59 -1.83 -7.53 24.63
N GLU A 60 -2.29 -6.36 25.08
CA GLU A 60 -1.43 -5.24 25.47
C GLU A 60 -0.44 -5.58 26.58
N LYS A 61 -0.71 -6.63 27.37
CA LYS A 61 0.17 -7.09 28.45
C LYS A 61 1.12 -8.20 28.01
N SER A 62 1.04 -8.65 26.75
CA SER A 62 1.92 -9.71 26.27
C SER A 62 3.34 -9.20 26.07
N SER A 63 4.29 -9.91 26.70
CA SER A 63 5.71 -9.71 26.46
C SER A 63 6.12 -10.08 25.02
N PHE A 64 5.32 -10.87 24.31
CA PHE A 64 5.55 -11.18 22.90
C PHE A 64 5.50 -9.91 22.03
N VAL A 65 4.49 -9.06 22.23
CA VAL A 65 4.34 -7.81 21.47
C VAL A 65 5.51 -6.89 21.74
N GLU A 66 5.85 -6.69 23.02
CA GLU A 66 6.95 -5.81 23.40
C GLU A 66 8.29 -6.28 22.82
N ASN A 67 8.61 -7.57 22.97
CA ASN A 67 9.84 -8.16 22.43
C ASN A 67 9.88 -8.06 20.90
N THR A 68 8.77 -8.37 20.23
CA THR A 68 8.66 -8.28 18.77
C THR A 68 8.87 -6.84 18.28
N GLN A 69 8.25 -5.86 18.94
CA GLN A 69 8.42 -4.44 18.62
C GLN A 69 9.88 -4.00 18.79
N ARG A 70 10.53 -4.40 19.88
CA ARG A 70 11.95 -4.11 20.15
C ARG A 70 12.88 -4.68 19.08
N GLU A 71 12.66 -5.94 18.69
CA GLU A 71 13.43 -6.59 17.62
C GLU A 71 13.25 -5.91 16.26
N LEU A 72 11.99 -5.63 15.88
CA LEU A 72 11.67 -4.98 14.61
C LEU A 72 12.20 -3.53 14.58
N LEU A 73 12.07 -2.79 15.68
CA LEU A 73 12.59 -1.44 15.81
C LEU A 73 14.10 -1.42 15.66
N ALA A 74 14.83 -2.28 16.40
CA ALA A 74 16.28 -2.39 16.26
C ALA A 74 16.69 -2.68 14.81
N LYS A 75 15.99 -3.59 14.12
CA LYS A 75 16.25 -3.90 12.71
C LYS A 75 16.06 -2.68 11.80
N VAL A 76 14.98 -1.92 11.96
CA VAL A 76 14.70 -0.72 11.17
C VAL A 76 15.74 0.37 11.42
N LEU A 77 16.08 0.64 12.68
CA LEU A 77 17.08 1.65 13.07
C LEU A 77 18.47 1.30 12.52
N ARG A 78 18.91 0.03 12.63
CA ARG A 78 20.17 -0.42 12.02
C ARG A 78 20.18 -0.22 10.52
N ASN A 79 19.10 -0.59 9.83
CA ASN A 79 18.99 -0.41 8.39
C ASN A 79 19.05 1.06 7.99
N ALA A 80 18.41 1.95 8.76
CA ALA A 80 18.45 3.39 8.53
C ALA A 80 19.89 3.93 8.65
N LEU A 81 20.61 3.59 9.72
CA LEU A 81 21.99 4.04 9.95
C LEU A 81 22.99 3.52 8.89
N LEU A 82 22.78 2.30 8.40
CA LEU A 82 23.67 1.69 7.41
C LEU A 82 23.41 2.23 6.00
N ASN A 83 22.14 2.29 5.61
CA ASN A 83 21.77 2.34 4.20
C ASN A 83 21.10 3.64 3.77
N VAL A 84 20.61 4.48 4.69
CA VAL A 84 19.89 5.72 4.34
C VAL A 84 20.82 6.93 4.57
N PRO A 85 21.21 7.67 3.51
CA PRO A 85 22.15 8.79 3.59
C PRO A 85 21.83 9.78 4.71
N TYR A 86 20.59 10.25 4.77
CA TYR A 86 20.18 11.24 5.76
C TYR A 86 20.49 10.82 7.20
N TYR A 87 20.11 9.60 7.59
CA TYR A 87 20.30 9.13 8.96
C TYR A 87 21.74 8.77 9.27
N ARG A 88 22.48 8.24 8.29
CA ARG A 88 23.92 7.97 8.43
C ARG A 88 24.71 9.25 8.73
N ASP A 89 24.29 10.37 8.16
CA ASP A 89 24.99 11.64 8.29
C ASP A 89 24.61 12.43 9.56
N CYS A 90 23.37 12.30 10.05
CA CYS A 90 22.86 13.13 11.16
C CYS A 90 22.65 12.41 12.50
N VAL A 91 22.64 11.07 12.55
CA VAL A 91 22.41 10.33 13.80
C VAL A 91 23.74 9.87 14.41
N PRO A 92 24.15 10.38 15.58
CA PRO A 92 25.47 10.12 16.16
C PRO A 92 25.50 8.81 16.95
N ILE A 93 25.30 7.68 16.26
CA ILE A 93 25.43 6.33 16.84
C ILE A 93 25.82 5.31 15.76
N SER A 94 26.64 4.33 16.10
CA SER A 94 26.93 3.22 15.19
C SER A 94 25.76 2.25 15.12
N ALA A 95 25.51 1.71 13.91
CA ALA A 95 24.53 0.64 13.72
C ALA A 95 24.82 -0.60 14.58
N ASN A 96 26.09 -0.84 14.93
CA ASN A 96 26.49 -1.99 15.77
C ASN A 96 26.10 -1.82 17.24
N GLU A 97 25.82 -0.59 17.70
CA GLU A 97 25.41 -0.31 19.08
C GLU A 97 23.90 -0.46 19.28
N VAL A 98 23.14 -0.62 18.19
CA VAL A 98 21.69 -0.80 18.27
C VAL A 98 21.40 -2.25 18.63
N GLU A 99 20.64 -2.48 19.68
CA GLU A 99 20.17 -3.79 20.14
C GLU A 99 18.67 -3.74 20.45
N PRO A 100 17.93 -4.88 20.42
CA PRO A 100 16.52 -4.88 20.80
C PRO A 100 16.26 -4.24 22.17
N VAL A 101 17.13 -4.50 23.15
CA VAL A 101 16.98 -3.99 24.52
C VAL A 101 17.04 -2.46 24.60
N ASN A 102 17.88 -1.81 23.79
CA ASN A 102 18.10 -0.36 23.81
C ASN A 102 17.39 0.39 22.66
N ALA A 103 16.63 -0.30 21.81
CA ALA A 103 16.07 0.25 20.58
C ALA A 103 15.26 1.55 20.77
N LEU A 104 14.48 1.64 21.85
CA LEU A 104 13.72 2.84 22.20
C LEU A 104 14.60 4.03 22.60
N GLU A 105 15.72 3.78 23.27
CA GLU A 105 16.69 4.81 23.64
C GLU A 105 17.44 5.32 22.41
N VAL A 106 17.83 4.40 21.52
CA VAL A 106 18.43 4.73 20.23
C VAL A 106 17.47 5.56 19.37
N LEU A 107 16.18 5.19 19.31
CA LEU A 107 15.17 5.95 18.56
C LEU A 107 15.13 7.42 18.96
N ARG A 108 15.34 7.76 20.24
CA ARG A 108 15.36 9.15 20.72
C ARG A 108 16.53 9.97 20.17
N LYS A 109 17.56 9.33 19.61
CA LYS A 109 18.68 10.00 18.93
C LYS A 109 18.35 10.38 17.49
N PHE A 110 17.29 9.80 16.90
CA PHE A 110 16.86 10.14 15.54
C PHE A 110 16.15 11.50 15.55
N PRO A 111 16.39 12.36 14.55
CA PRO A 111 15.73 13.65 14.48
C PRO A 111 14.24 13.47 14.21
N LEU A 112 13.43 14.36 14.79
CA LEU A 112 12.04 14.50 14.38
C LEU A 112 12.02 15.13 12.98
N LEU A 113 11.28 14.51 12.06
CA LEU A 113 11.18 14.98 10.68
C LEU A 113 9.94 15.86 10.48
N THR A 114 10.13 16.96 9.77
CA THR A 114 9.07 17.79 9.20
C THR A 114 8.83 17.45 7.74
N LYS A 115 7.63 17.81 7.25
CA LYS A 115 7.27 17.66 5.84
C LYS A 115 8.25 18.39 4.91
N ASP A 116 8.66 19.60 5.29
CA ASP A 116 9.51 20.46 4.46
C ASP A 116 10.94 19.92 4.33
N GLU A 117 11.47 19.29 5.38
CA GLU A 117 12.79 18.63 5.33
C GLU A 117 12.80 17.49 4.31
N ILE A 118 11.76 16.65 4.31
CA ILE A 118 11.64 15.53 3.38
C ILE A 118 11.49 16.03 1.94
N ILE A 119 10.71 17.08 1.72
CA ILE A 119 10.44 17.61 0.37
C ILE A 119 11.69 18.27 -0.24
N LYS A 120 12.55 18.91 0.57
CA LYS A 120 13.78 19.54 0.09
C LYS A 120 14.79 18.52 -0.46
N HIS A 121 14.91 17.37 0.19
CA HIS A 121 15.91 16.35 -0.15
C HIS A 121 15.35 14.92 -0.12
N PRO A 122 14.34 14.59 -0.94
CA PRO A 122 13.65 13.31 -0.83
C PRO A 122 14.53 12.10 -1.13
N GLU A 123 15.53 12.26 -1.99
CA GLU A 123 16.46 11.19 -2.38
C GLU A 123 17.38 10.75 -1.24
N ASP A 124 17.64 11.63 -0.27
CA ASP A 124 18.51 11.35 0.89
C ASP A 124 17.85 10.40 1.89
N PHE A 125 16.52 10.25 1.79
CA PHE A 125 15.73 9.33 2.60
C PHE A 125 15.55 7.96 1.94
N ILE A 126 16.10 7.75 0.73
CA ILE A 126 16.04 6.48 0.02
C ILE A 126 17.31 5.69 0.32
N SER A 127 17.14 4.42 0.66
CA SER A 127 18.26 3.50 0.89
C SER A 127 19.15 3.35 -0.36
N ASP A 128 20.45 3.58 -0.21
CA ASP A 128 21.46 3.38 -1.27
C ASP A 128 21.61 1.91 -1.68
N TRP A 129 21.13 0.99 -0.83
CA TRP A 129 21.20 -0.45 -1.09
C TRP A 129 20.08 -0.96 -2.02
N ILE A 130 19.07 -0.13 -2.29
CA ILE A 130 17.92 -0.49 -3.11
C ILE A 130 18.08 0.09 -4.52
N ASN A 131 17.77 -0.73 -5.54
CA ASN A 131 17.64 -0.22 -6.90
C ASN A 131 16.43 0.71 -7.01
N LYS A 132 16.68 2.02 -7.11
CA LYS A 132 15.61 3.04 -7.19
C LYS A 132 14.65 2.85 -8.36
N HIS A 133 15.06 2.17 -9.43
CA HIS A 133 14.20 1.88 -10.58
C HIS A 133 13.12 0.81 -10.30
N THR A 134 13.24 0.06 -9.20
CA THR A 134 12.24 -0.95 -8.79
C THR A 134 11.25 -0.43 -7.76
N LEU A 135 11.43 0.81 -7.31
CA LEU A 135 10.59 1.44 -6.30
C LEU A 135 9.29 2.00 -6.89
N TYR A 136 8.23 1.88 -6.11
CA TYR A 136 6.93 2.49 -6.37
C TYR A 136 6.85 3.82 -5.64
N CYS A 137 6.66 4.90 -6.38
CA CYS A 137 6.47 6.23 -5.81
C CYS A 137 4.99 6.46 -5.51
N ALA A 138 4.65 6.72 -4.25
CA ALA A 138 3.35 7.21 -3.82
C ALA A 138 3.47 8.67 -3.39
N ALA A 139 2.47 9.49 -3.71
CA ALA A 139 2.39 10.87 -3.23
C ALA A 139 1.16 11.02 -2.33
N SER A 140 1.26 11.85 -1.28
CA SER A 140 0.09 12.20 -0.49
C SER A 140 -0.88 13.06 -1.33
N GLY A 141 -2.18 12.78 -1.25
CA GLY A 141 -3.20 13.65 -1.84
C GLY A 141 -3.46 14.84 -0.92
N GLY A 142 -2.89 16.00 -1.22
CA GLY A 142 -3.09 17.22 -0.45
C GLY A 142 -3.34 18.43 -1.35
N SER A 143 -4.27 19.29 -0.96
CA SER A 143 -4.69 20.50 -1.68
C SER A 143 -3.75 21.71 -1.50
N THR A 144 -2.67 21.57 -0.74
CA THR A 144 -1.82 22.68 -0.25
C THR A 144 -0.50 22.88 -1.00
N GLY A 145 -0.35 22.38 -2.21
CA GLY A 145 0.84 22.60 -3.05
C GLY A 145 1.76 21.38 -3.08
N ASP A 146 2.82 21.34 -2.27
CA ASP A 146 3.85 20.30 -2.34
C ASP A 146 3.45 19.02 -1.60
N VAL A 147 3.59 17.88 -2.28
CA VAL A 147 3.23 16.56 -1.78
C VAL A 147 4.47 15.79 -1.34
N ILE A 148 4.39 15.08 -0.22
CA ILE A 148 5.47 14.16 0.17
C ILE A 148 5.39 12.97 -0.78
N LYS A 149 6.52 12.69 -1.44
CA LYS A 149 6.74 11.45 -2.18
C LYS A 149 7.34 10.42 -1.24
N VAL A 150 6.81 9.22 -1.26
CA VAL A 150 7.30 8.07 -0.50
C VAL A 150 7.56 6.94 -1.48
N TRP A 151 8.75 6.36 -1.40
CA TRP A 151 9.15 5.24 -2.24
C TRP A 151 8.98 3.94 -1.47
N ARG A 152 8.41 2.93 -2.13
CA ARG A 152 8.11 1.63 -1.53
C ARG A 152 8.56 0.50 -2.44
N THR A 153 9.08 -0.56 -1.85
CA THR A 153 9.37 -1.82 -2.52
C THR A 153 8.07 -2.61 -2.75
N LEU A 154 8.11 -3.59 -3.66
CA LEU A 154 7.00 -4.52 -3.84
C LEU A 154 6.67 -5.28 -2.54
N GLU A 155 7.69 -5.66 -1.77
CA GLU A 155 7.50 -6.36 -0.51
C GLU A 155 6.76 -5.51 0.53
N GLU A 156 7.05 -4.21 0.63
CA GLU A 156 6.33 -3.31 1.54
C GLU A 156 4.85 -3.13 1.15
N LEU A 157 4.56 -3.06 -0.15
CA LEU A 157 3.17 -3.06 -0.65
C LEU A 157 2.44 -4.38 -0.30
N GLN A 158 3.15 -5.50 -0.34
CA GLN A 158 2.60 -6.80 0.04
C GLN A 158 2.45 -6.96 1.56
N ILE A 159 3.32 -6.35 2.36
CA ILE A 159 3.17 -6.26 3.83
C ILE A 159 1.89 -5.45 4.17
N GLU A 160 1.69 -4.28 3.55
CA GLU A 160 0.45 -3.49 3.69
C GLU A 160 -0.78 -4.34 3.33
N ARG A 161 -0.68 -5.10 2.24
CA ARG A 161 -1.72 -6.01 1.78
C ARG A 161 -2.05 -7.11 2.79
N ALA A 162 -1.04 -7.68 3.46
CA ALA A 162 -1.24 -8.74 4.45
C ALA A 162 -2.11 -8.29 5.63
N PHE A 163 -1.93 -7.04 6.11
CA PHE A 163 -2.80 -6.47 7.14
C PHE A 163 -4.25 -6.36 6.68
N ILE A 164 -4.47 -5.87 5.44
CA ILE A 164 -5.82 -5.78 4.86
C ILE A 164 -6.45 -7.17 4.74
N ASP A 165 -5.73 -8.12 4.14
CA ASP A 165 -6.21 -9.48 3.92
C ASP A 165 -6.55 -10.17 5.25
N HIS A 166 -5.73 -9.99 6.29
CA HIS A 166 -6.02 -10.48 7.63
C HIS A 166 -7.30 -9.85 8.21
N MET A 167 -7.39 -8.51 8.25
CA MET A 167 -8.57 -7.82 8.80
C MET A 167 -9.86 -8.20 8.08
N TRP A 168 -9.80 -8.33 6.75
CA TRP A 168 -10.97 -8.68 5.95
C TRP A 168 -11.32 -10.17 6.04
N SER A 169 -10.36 -11.04 6.33
CA SER A 169 -10.60 -12.50 6.46
C SER A 169 -11.62 -12.83 7.55
N TYR A 170 -11.71 -12.01 8.60
CA TYR A 170 -12.74 -12.12 9.65
C TYR A 170 -14.17 -12.06 9.09
N TYR A 171 -14.36 -11.45 7.92
CA TYR A 171 -15.65 -11.31 7.25
C TYR A 171 -15.78 -12.26 6.04
N GLY A 172 -14.91 -13.28 5.93
CA GLY A 172 -14.93 -14.25 4.84
C GLY A 172 -14.23 -13.79 3.57
N TYR A 173 -13.45 -12.72 3.61
CA TYR A 173 -12.68 -12.25 2.46
C TYR A 173 -11.63 -13.28 2.03
N SER A 174 -11.44 -13.39 0.71
CA SER A 174 -10.27 -14.04 0.14
C SER A 174 -9.76 -13.25 -1.07
N ARG A 175 -8.56 -13.57 -1.56
CA ARG A 175 -8.05 -13.04 -2.84
C ARG A 175 -8.96 -13.32 -4.04
N LYS A 176 -9.90 -14.27 -3.91
CA LYS A 176 -10.93 -14.59 -4.91
C LYS A 176 -12.23 -13.80 -4.70
N SER A 177 -12.31 -12.89 -3.74
CA SER A 177 -13.50 -12.05 -3.58
C SER A 177 -13.50 -10.88 -4.57
N LYS A 178 -14.68 -10.55 -5.10
CA LYS A 178 -14.88 -9.36 -5.95
C LYS A 178 -14.96 -8.10 -5.10
N ILE A 179 -14.25 -7.05 -5.51
CA ILE A 179 -14.21 -5.78 -4.76
C ILE A 179 -14.68 -4.61 -5.62
N LEU A 180 -15.58 -3.79 -5.08
CA LEU A 180 -15.84 -2.43 -5.56
C LEU A 180 -14.86 -1.46 -4.91
N ARG A 181 -14.11 -0.71 -5.70
CA ARG A 181 -13.11 0.26 -5.24
C ARG A 181 -13.47 1.66 -5.70
N MET A 182 -13.59 2.59 -4.75
CA MET A 182 -13.84 4.01 -4.98
C MET A 182 -12.85 4.83 -4.15
N GLY A 183 -11.64 4.97 -4.65
CA GLY A 183 -10.52 5.61 -3.96
C GLY A 183 -9.66 6.45 -4.89
N ALA A 184 -8.60 7.06 -4.37
CA ALA A 184 -7.70 7.89 -5.18
C ALA A 184 -7.14 7.17 -6.42
N ASN A 185 -6.88 5.87 -6.32
CA ASN A 185 -6.34 5.05 -7.40
C ASN A 185 -7.38 4.64 -8.48
N SER A 186 -8.67 4.96 -8.29
CA SER A 186 -9.70 4.80 -9.32
C SER A 186 -10.06 6.12 -10.01
N VAL A 187 -9.42 7.23 -9.64
CA VAL A 187 -9.63 8.54 -10.28
C VAL A 187 -9.13 8.50 -11.73
N VAL A 188 -9.96 9.01 -12.64
CA VAL A 188 -9.66 9.21 -14.06
C VAL A 188 -10.24 10.56 -14.47
N SER A 189 -9.80 11.11 -15.61
CA SER A 189 -10.31 12.40 -16.08
C SER A 189 -11.82 12.32 -16.40
N PRO A 190 -12.58 13.43 -16.28
CA PRO A 190 -14.04 13.44 -16.50
C PRO A 190 -14.51 12.96 -17.88
N GLU A 191 -13.62 12.94 -18.87
CA GLU A 191 -13.88 12.52 -20.25
C GLU A 191 -13.70 11.01 -20.44
N MET A 192 -13.00 10.34 -19.51
CA MET A 192 -12.73 8.91 -19.55
C MET A 192 -13.93 8.11 -19.03
N PRO A 193 -14.02 6.80 -19.34
CA PRO A 193 -15.07 5.95 -18.78
C PRO A 193 -15.10 6.01 -17.24
N PRO A 194 -16.31 6.04 -16.62
CA PRO A 194 -16.47 6.25 -15.18
C PRO A 194 -15.96 5.07 -14.32
N TYR A 195 -15.70 3.93 -14.95
CA TYR A 195 -15.22 2.73 -14.29
C TYR A 195 -14.33 1.87 -15.20
N GLN A 196 -13.55 1.00 -14.59
CA GLN A 196 -12.80 -0.06 -15.26
C GLN A 196 -12.78 -1.33 -14.40
N ILE A 197 -12.72 -2.49 -15.04
CA ILE A 197 -12.53 -3.77 -14.36
C ILE A 197 -11.07 -4.18 -14.50
N ILE A 198 -10.44 -4.50 -13.37
CA ILE A 198 -9.06 -4.98 -13.32
C ILE A 198 -9.03 -6.23 -12.44
N GLY A 199 -8.87 -7.40 -13.06
CA GLY A 199 -9.07 -8.68 -12.38
C GLY A 199 -10.44 -8.73 -11.70
N ARG A 200 -10.47 -9.14 -10.44
CA ARG A 200 -11.69 -9.17 -9.62
C ARG A 200 -12.03 -7.84 -8.91
N ARG A 201 -11.64 -6.71 -9.51
CA ARG A 201 -11.97 -5.37 -8.99
C ARG A 201 -12.74 -4.55 -10.00
N LEU A 202 -13.82 -3.94 -9.55
CA LEU A 202 -14.49 -2.84 -10.25
C LEU A 202 -14.00 -1.53 -9.64
N LEU A 203 -13.19 -0.79 -10.39
CA LEU A 203 -12.70 0.53 -10.01
C LEU A 203 -13.69 1.57 -10.53
N VAL A 204 -14.36 2.29 -9.63
CA VAL A 204 -15.27 3.40 -9.96
C VAL A 204 -14.61 4.70 -9.56
N SER A 205 -14.60 5.65 -10.48
CA SER A 205 -13.96 6.95 -10.30
C SER A 205 -14.84 7.88 -9.43
N PRO A 206 -14.37 8.33 -8.25
CA PRO A 206 -15.18 9.18 -7.37
C PRO A 206 -15.72 10.47 -8.02
N PRO A 207 -14.96 11.19 -8.88
CA PRO A 207 -15.51 12.36 -9.60
C PRO A 207 -16.71 12.04 -10.50
N HIS A 208 -16.85 10.79 -10.93
CA HIS A 208 -17.95 10.33 -11.78
C HIS A 208 -19.20 9.93 -10.99
N LEU A 209 -19.17 9.99 -9.65
CA LEU A 209 -20.36 9.80 -8.81
C LEU A 209 -21.21 11.08 -8.84
N ASN A 210 -21.86 11.32 -9.97
CA ASN A 210 -22.74 12.45 -10.28
C ASN A 210 -23.88 12.01 -11.20
N GLU A 211 -24.91 12.84 -11.34
CA GLU A 211 -26.16 12.53 -12.06
C GLU A 211 -25.94 11.95 -13.46
N LYS A 212 -24.94 12.45 -14.21
CA LYS A 212 -24.65 12.01 -15.57
C LYS A 212 -24.29 10.52 -15.68
N TRP A 213 -23.61 9.98 -14.67
CA TRP A 213 -23.01 8.63 -14.73
C TRP A 213 -23.56 7.68 -13.69
N LEU A 214 -24.25 8.17 -12.66
CA LEU A 214 -24.65 7.40 -11.49
C LEU A 214 -25.48 6.17 -11.86
N GLU A 215 -26.46 6.31 -12.76
CA GLU A 215 -27.29 5.18 -13.22
C GLU A 215 -26.43 4.07 -13.84
N LYS A 216 -25.56 4.42 -14.80
CA LYS A 216 -24.64 3.46 -15.45
C LYS A 216 -23.67 2.82 -14.46
N ILE A 217 -23.18 3.58 -13.48
CA ILE A 217 -22.31 3.07 -12.42
C ILE A 217 -23.06 2.05 -11.57
N VAL A 218 -24.29 2.35 -11.14
CA VAL A 218 -25.12 1.46 -10.32
C VAL A 218 -25.47 0.19 -11.07
N GLU A 219 -25.85 0.27 -12.34
CA GLU A 219 -26.05 -0.89 -13.20
C GLU A 219 -24.80 -1.75 -13.28
N LYS A 220 -23.63 -1.11 -13.47
CA LYS A 220 -22.38 -1.86 -13.56
C LYS A 220 -21.99 -2.52 -12.24
N ILE A 221 -22.26 -1.88 -11.10
CA ILE A 221 -22.06 -2.46 -9.77
C ILE A 221 -22.96 -3.68 -9.59
N LYS A 222 -24.24 -3.60 -10.00
CA LYS A 222 -25.18 -4.74 -9.93
C LYS A 222 -24.72 -5.92 -10.79
N ASP A 223 -24.33 -5.66 -12.05
CA ASP A 223 -23.78 -6.68 -12.97
C ASP A 223 -22.51 -7.33 -12.42
N PHE A 224 -21.59 -6.51 -11.90
CA PHE A 224 -20.33 -7.00 -11.35
C PHE A 224 -20.54 -7.83 -10.08
N SER A 225 -21.53 -7.47 -9.26
CA SER A 225 -21.89 -8.10 -7.99
C SER A 225 -20.69 -8.22 -7.04
N PRO A 226 -20.17 -7.09 -6.52
CA PRO A 226 -19.04 -7.09 -5.59
C PRO A 226 -19.43 -7.71 -4.25
N GLU A 227 -18.50 -8.47 -3.66
CA GLU A 227 -18.63 -9.05 -2.32
C GLU A 227 -18.18 -8.06 -1.24
N PHE A 228 -17.23 -7.17 -1.57
CA PHE A 228 -16.65 -6.18 -0.66
C PHE A 228 -16.62 -4.80 -1.29
N ILE A 229 -16.77 -3.77 -0.46
CA ILE A 229 -16.66 -2.36 -0.86
C ILE A 229 -15.47 -1.73 -0.13
N HIS A 230 -14.54 -1.15 -0.89
CA HIS A 230 -13.44 -0.35 -0.37
C HIS A 230 -13.53 1.06 -0.93
N SER A 231 -14.11 1.97 -0.14
CA SER A 231 -14.50 3.30 -0.61
C SER A 231 -14.18 4.36 0.44
N TYR A 232 -13.97 5.60 0.00
CA TYR A 232 -14.21 6.74 0.88
C TYR A 232 -15.69 6.75 1.33
N PRO A 233 -15.99 7.07 2.59
CA PRO A 233 -17.38 7.16 3.07
C PRO A 233 -18.25 8.08 2.22
N SER A 234 -17.72 9.26 1.84
CA SER A 234 -18.41 10.23 0.98
C SER A 234 -18.74 9.71 -0.42
N SER A 235 -17.90 8.83 -0.98
CA SER A 235 -18.20 8.17 -2.27
C SER A 235 -19.30 7.13 -2.11
N ALA A 236 -19.31 6.38 -1.00
CA ALA A 236 -20.34 5.37 -0.75
C ALA A 236 -21.72 6.02 -0.53
N GLU A 237 -21.78 7.14 0.19
CA GLU A 237 -23.01 7.92 0.41
C GLU A 237 -23.66 8.37 -0.91
N ARG A 238 -22.86 8.80 -1.88
CA ARG A 238 -23.36 9.22 -3.21
C ARG A 238 -24.05 8.10 -4.00
N LEU A 239 -23.74 6.84 -3.71
CA LEU A 239 -24.45 5.70 -4.32
C LEU A 239 -25.84 5.50 -3.72
N GLU A 240 -26.07 5.94 -2.48
CA GLU A 240 -27.36 5.81 -1.80
C GLU A 240 -28.38 6.83 -2.29
N ALA A 241 -27.92 8.05 -2.61
CA ALA A 241 -28.74 9.16 -3.11
C ALA A 241 -29.46 8.86 -4.46
N SER A 242 -29.13 7.76 -5.14
CA SER A 242 -29.80 7.33 -6.38
C SER A 242 -31.11 6.55 -6.17
N LYS A 243 -31.54 6.35 -4.91
CA LYS A 243 -32.79 5.66 -4.58
C LYS A 243 -33.98 6.59 -4.30
N GLY A 244 -33.80 7.90 -4.51
CA GLY A 244 -34.86 8.91 -4.42
C GLY A 244 -35.52 9.19 -5.76
#